data_AF-A0A2R6IRP3-F1
#
_entry.id   AF-A0A2R6IRP3-F1
#
_cell.length_a   1.000
_cell.length_b   1.000
_cell.length_c   1.000
_cell.angle_alpha   90.00
_cell.angle_beta   90.00
_cell.angle_gamma   90.00
#
_symmetry.space_group_name_H-M   'P 1'
#
loop_
_entity.id
_entity.type
_entity.pdbx_description
1 polymer ?
#
loop_
_entity_poly.entity_id
_entity_poly.type
_entity_poly.pdbx_seq_one_letter_code
_entity_poly.pdbx_strand_id
1 'polypeptide(L)'
;MTGADDPPPRTLPVTPTVHVESFASHDTLTWQGDSLAAFLGALDEVPAVDPDTPAEVDATDAAGRERRSLGGVTPREAVRYVRVEPTAPWTAAWEQRTTPTVSVSGAPPAAVCRTLHLGTTDCAGWPPAAADAMASLTGNDDGT
;
A
#
# COMPACT_ATOMS: atom_id res chain seq x y z
N MET A 1 1.75 -6.11 33.10
CA MET A 1 2.61 -5.48 32.09
C MET A 1 2.56 -6.39 30.87
N THR A 2 2.07 -5.86 29.77
CA THR A 2 1.48 -6.48 28.58
C THR A 2 2.45 -7.36 27.78
N GLY A 3 2.17 -8.65 27.68
CA GLY A 3 2.55 -9.44 26.50
C GLY A 3 1.36 -9.39 25.54
N ALA A 4 1.33 -8.40 24.65
CA ALA A 4 0.43 -8.48 23.51
C ALA A 4 0.95 -9.64 22.65
N ASP A 5 0.16 -10.70 22.60
CA ASP A 5 0.39 -11.87 21.75
C ASP A 5 0.25 -11.38 20.31
N ASP A 6 1.35 -10.90 19.73
CA ASP A 6 1.37 -10.48 18.34
C ASP A 6 1.05 -11.72 17.50
N PRO A 7 0.00 -11.71 16.67
CA PRO A 7 -0.37 -12.87 15.88
C PRO A 7 0.82 -13.27 14.98
N PRO A 8 0.99 -14.57 14.69
CA PRO A 8 2.13 -15.02 13.89
C PRO A 8 2.14 -14.30 12.54
N PRO A 9 3.33 -13.91 12.01
CA PRO A 9 3.43 -13.17 10.76
C PRO A 9 2.73 -13.93 9.63
N ARG A 10 1.79 -13.27 8.97
CA ARG A 10 0.99 -13.86 7.89
C ARG A 10 1.54 -13.38 6.55
N THR A 11 1.50 -14.23 5.54
CA THR A 11 1.97 -13.88 4.20
C THR A 11 1.02 -14.39 3.14
N LEU A 12 0.96 -13.68 2.02
CA LEU A 12 0.35 -14.14 0.79
C LEU A 12 1.47 -14.49 -0.21
N PRO A 13 1.58 -15.76 -0.67
CA PRO A 13 2.69 -16.24 -1.49
C PRO A 13 2.53 -15.85 -2.97
N VAL A 14 2.41 -14.55 -3.23
CA VAL A 14 2.55 -13.95 -4.57
C VAL A 14 3.99 -13.47 -4.77
N THR A 15 4.35 -13.02 -5.97
CA THR A 15 5.70 -12.49 -6.24
C THR A 15 5.60 -11.04 -6.66
N PRO A 16 6.25 -10.10 -5.96
CA PRO A 16 6.88 -10.22 -4.64
C PRO A 16 5.90 -10.62 -3.52
N THR A 17 6.37 -11.31 -2.48
CA THR A 17 5.53 -11.75 -1.34
C THR A 17 4.87 -10.55 -0.66
N VAL A 18 3.58 -10.67 -0.36
CA VAL A 18 2.89 -9.70 0.52
C VAL A 18 2.98 -10.21 1.95
N HIS A 19 3.55 -9.39 2.83
CA HIS A 19 3.60 -9.59 4.26
C HIS A 19 2.42 -8.89 4.91
N VAL A 20 1.78 -9.52 5.89
CA VAL A 20 0.62 -8.99 6.60
C VAL A 20 0.91 -9.01 8.11
N GLU A 21 0.88 -7.82 8.69
CA GLU A 21 0.99 -7.58 10.12
C GLU A 21 -0.35 -7.08 10.66
N SER A 22 -0.78 -7.60 11.81
CA SER A 22 -2.09 -7.29 12.39
C SER A 22 -1.95 -6.56 13.70
N PHE A 23 -2.62 -5.43 13.79
CA PHE A 23 -2.72 -4.61 14.98
C PHE A 23 -4.15 -4.63 15.50
N ALA A 24 -4.35 -4.20 16.75
CA ALA A 24 -5.68 -4.21 17.37
C ALA A 24 -6.74 -3.39 16.61
N SER A 25 -6.32 -2.43 15.78
CA SER A 25 -7.21 -1.52 15.04
C SER A 25 -7.14 -1.64 13.52
N HIS A 26 -6.17 -2.37 12.96
CA HIS A 26 -5.94 -2.43 11.52
C HIS A 26 -4.95 -3.52 11.13
N ASP A 27 -4.94 -3.87 9.85
CA ASP A 27 -3.85 -4.63 9.24
C ASP A 27 -2.91 -3.69 8.48
N THR A 28 -1.65 -4.09 8.35
CA THR A 28 -0.67 -3.49 7.44
C THR A 28 -0.14 -4.57 6.51
N LEU A 29 -0.30 -4.32 5.20
CA LEU A 29 0.23 -5.15 4.14
C LEU A 29 1.47 -4.48 3.56
N THR A 30 2.54 -5.24 3.35
CA THR A 30 3.81 -4.70 2.84
C THR A 30 4.39 -5.62 1.78
N TRP A 31 4.92 -5.05 0.70
CA TRP A 31 5.70 -5.77 -0.32
C TRP A 31 6.80 -4.88 -0.89
N GLN A 32 7.77 -5.53 -1.54
CA GLN A 32 8.76 -4.81 -2.36
C GLN A 32 8.08 -4.32 -3.63
N GLY A 33 8.19 -3.03 -3.91
CA GLY A 33 7.64 -2.41 -5.11
C GLY A 33 8.72 -1.80 -5.99
N ASP A 34 8.28 -1.25 -7.12
CA ASP A 34 9.11 -0.59 -8.12
C ASP A 34 9.18 0.93 -7.86
N SER A 35 9.23 1.71 -8.94
CA SER A 35 9.38 3.16 -8.89
C SER A 35 8.19 3.89 -8.29
N LEU A 36 8.42 5.12 -7.81
CA LEU A 36 7.35 6.04 -7.43
C LEU A 36 6.35 6.28 -8.57
N ALA A 37 6.81 6.32 -9.82
CA ALA A 37 5.92 6.48 -10.98
C ALA A 37 4.93 5.31 -11.10
N ALA A 38 5.40 4.07 -10.86
CA ALA A 38 4.55 2.89 -10.84
C ALA A 38 3.52 2.96 -9.69
N PHE A 39 3.94 3.40 -8.51
CA PHE A 39 3.03 3.62 -7.38
C PHE A 39 1.94 4.67 -7.66
N LEU A 40 2.32 5.82 -8.22
CA LEU A 40 1.35 6.87 -8.59
C LEU A 40 0.40 6.38 -9.69
N GLY A 41 0.91 5.65 -10.69
CA GLY A 41 0.07 5.05 -11.74
C GLY A 41 -0.89 3.99 -11.20
N ALA A 42 -0.45 3.15 -10.27
CA ALA A 42 -1.30 2.14 -9.64
C ALA A 42 -2.42 2.76 -8.79
N LEU A 43 -2.16 3.93 -8.17
CA LEU A 43 -3.17 4.68 -7.42
C LEU A 43 -4.25 5.27 -8.32
N ASP A 44 -3.91 5.70 -9.54
CA ASP A 44 -4.86 6.24 -10.53
C ASP A 44 -5.93 5.20 -10.95
N GLU A 45 -5.57 3.91 -10.88
CA GLU A 45 -6.47 2.78 -11.15
C GLU A 45 -7.38 2.42 -9.96
N VAL A 46 -7.26 3.11 -8.82
CA VAL A 46 -8.05 2.85 -7.62
C VAL A 46 -9.20 3.86 -7.52
N PRO A 47 -10.48 3.45 -7.65
CA PRO A 47 -11.63 4.38 -7.68
C PRO A 47 -11.80 5.27 -6.44
N ALA A 48 -11.24 4.86 -5.29
CA ALA A 48 -11.31 5.63 -4.05
C ALA A 48 -10.21 6.71 -3.94
N VAL A 49 -9.34 6.82 -4.93
CA VAL A 49 -8.21 7.76 -4.98
C VAL A 49 -8.45 8.75 -6.11
N ASP A 50 -8.79 9.98 -5.76
CA ASP A 50 -8.92 11.10 -6.71
C ASP A 50 -7.58 11.88 -6.81
N PRO A 51 -7.26 12.54 -7.93
CA PRO A 51 -6.09 13.43 -8.03
C PRO A 51 -6.00 14.50 -6.93
N ASP A 52 -7.12 14.96 -6.37
CA ASP A 52 -7.15 15.90 -5.24
C ASP A 52 -6.94 15.23 -3.88
N THR A 53 -6.79 13.90 -3.84
CA THR A 53 -6.52 13.15 -2.60
C THR A 53 -5.25 13.69 -1.94
N PRO A 54 -5.29 13.98 -0.62
CA PRO A 54 -4.10 14.43 0.08
C PRO A 54 -3.00 13.38 0.09
N ALA A 55 -1.79 13.83 -0.23
CA ALA A 55 -0.57 13.06 -0.13
C ALA A 55 0.45 13.79 0.76
N GLU A 56 1.01 13.07 1.73
CA GLU A 56 2.22 13.46 2.44
C GLU A 56 3.43 13.04 1.62
N VAL A 57 4.34 13.98 1.32
CA VAL A 57 5.52 13.75 0.50
C VAL A 57 6.76 14.15 1.30
N ASP A 58 7.77 13.29 1.31
CA ASP A 58 9.11 13.63 1.80
C ASP A 58 10.06 13.74 0.60
N ALA A 59 10.61 14.92 0.39
CA ALA A 59 11.59 15.19 -0.66
C ALA A 59 12.87 15.74 -0.02
N THR A 60 14.03 15.23 -0.45
CA THR A 60 15.34 15.57 0.15
C THR A 60 15.75 17.04 -0.02
N ASP A 61 15.05 17.80 -0.86
CA ASP A 61 15.27 19.23 -1.09
C ASP A 61 14.49 20.13 -0.10
N ALA A 62 13.55 19.57 0.66
CA ALA A 62 12.77 20.24 1.69
C ALA A 62 13.08 19.68 3.09
N ALA A 63 13.02 20.54 4.11
CA ALA A 63 13.12 20.09 5.48
C ALA A 63 11.78 19.47 5.93
N GLY A 64 11.65 18.16 5.79
CA GLY A 64 10.54 17.37 6.33
C GLY A 64 9.43 17.05 5.33
N ARG A 65 8.31 16.54 5.85
CA ARG A 65 7.16 16.12 5.06
C ARG A 65 6.24 17.28 4.75
N GLU A 66 5.77 17.34 3.52
CA GLU A 66 4.80 18.32 3.05
C GLU A 66 3.51 17.64 2.60
N ARG A 67 2.37 18.32 2.81
CA ARG A 67 1.06 17.84 2.34
C ARG A 67 0.71 18.57 1.05
N ARG A 68 0.36 17.81 0.01
CA ARG A 68 -0.08 18.33 -1.30
C ARG A 68 -1.14 17.41 -1.91
N SER A 69 -1.77 17.83 -3.00
CA SER A 69 -2.64 16.94 -3.78
C SER A 69 -1.82 15.89 -4.52
N LEU A 70 -2.38 14.69 -4.66
CA LEU A 70 -1.75 13.56 -5.35
C LEU A 70 -1.38 13.91 -6.81
N GLY A 71 -2.27 14.59 -7.54
CA GLY A 71 -2.03 15.04 -8.91
C GLY A 71 -0.89 16.06 -9.04
N GLY A 72 -0.48 16.69 -7.93
CA GLY A 72 0.70 17.56 -7.87
C GLY A 72 2.01 16.82 -7.58
N VAL A 73 1.98 15.51 -7.29
CA VAL A 73 3.17 14.72 -7.00
C VAL A 73 3.85 14.31 -8.30
N THR A 74 5.04 14.87 -8.55
CA THR A 74 5.87 14.45 -9.69
C THR A 74 6.88 13.40 -9.23
N PRO A 75 7.03 12.26 -9.94
CA PRO A 75 8.08 11.30 -9.65
C PRO A 75 9.45 11.94 -9.93
N ARG A 76 10.22 12.21 -8.88
CA ARG A 76 11.59 12.76 -8.93
C ARG A 76 12.50 11.96 -8.02
N GLU A 77 13.78 11.86 -8.35
CA GLU A 77 14.78 11.11 -7.57
C GLU A 77 14.95 11.60 -6.12
N ALA A 78 14.59 12.86 -5.86
CA ALA A 78 14.63 13.46 -4.53
C ALA A 78 13.50 12.97 -3.61
N VAL A 79 12.39 12.45 -4.15
CA VAL A 79 11.27 11.97 -3.34
C VAL A 79 11.64 10.63 -2.73
N ARG A 80 11.56 10.55 -1.39
CA ARG A 80 11.89 9.34 -0.62
C ARG A 80 10.68 8.70 0.03
N TYR A 81 9.59 9.43 0.15
CA TYR A 81 8.37 8.91 0.76
C TYR A 81 7.15 9.60 0.18
N VAL A 82 6.10 8.83 -0.08
CA VAL A 82 4.77 9.33 -0.40
C VAL A 82 3.76 8.50 0.38
N ARG A 83 2.82 9.14 1.07
CA ARG A 83 1.68 8.49 1.72
C ARG A 83 0.39 9.17 1.29
N VAL A 84 -0.57 8.37 0.83
CA VAL A 84 -1.86 8.82 0.32
C VAL A 84 -2.94 8.44 1.31
N GLU A 85 -3.80 9.42 1.62
CA GLU A 85 -4.91 9.30 2.56
C GLU A 85 -6.24 9.46 1.78
N PRO A 86 -6.73 8.40 1.11
CA PRO A 86 -8.01 8.43 0.42
C PRO A 86 -9.17 8.65 1.41
N THR A 87 -10.34 8.99 0.89
CA THR A 87 -11.59 9.08 1.68
C THR A 87 -12.17 7.69 1.99
N ALA A 88 -11.30 6.77 2.42
CA ALA A 88 -11.57 5.38 2.72
C ALA A 88 -10.78 4.98 3.98
N PRO A 89 -11.16 3.89 4.69
CA PRO A 89 -10.53 3.50 5.96
C PRO A 89 -9.18 2.80 5.76
N TRP A 90 -8.36 3.27 4.82
CA TRP A 90 -7.03 2.75 4.53
C TRP A 90 -6.12 3.86 3.99
N THR A 91 -4.82 3.63 4.09
CA THR A 91 -3.79 4.51 3.51
C THR A 91 -2.80 3.66 2.73
N ALA A 92 -2.21 4.21 1.67
CA ALA A 92 -1.14 3.57 0.92
C ALA A 92 0.11 4.44 0.96
N ALA A 93 1.28 3.83 1.14
CA ALA A 93 2.55 4.52 1.13
C ALA A 93 3.56 3.83 0.24
N TRP A 94 4.45 4.62 -0.32
CA TRP A 94 5.65 4.21 -1.02
C TRP A 94 6.85 4.84 -0.34
N GLU A 95 7.89 4.05 -0.09
CA GLU A 95 9.13 4.51 0.54
C GLU A 95 10.34 4.03 -0.27
N GLN A 96 11.21 4.98 -0.62
CA GLN A 96 12.51 4.68 -1.21
C GLN A 96 13.48 4.20 -0.14
N ARG A 97 13.75 2.89 -0.16
CA ARG A 97 14.85 2.27 0.60
C ARG A 97 15.93 1.77 -0.38
N THR A 98 16.70 0.75 0.01
CA THR A 98 17.56 0.01 -0.93
C THR A 98 16.76 -0.57 -2.08
N THR A 99 15.60 -1.15 -1.77
CA THR A 99 14.54 -1.53 -2.71
C THR A 99 13.28 -0.79 -2.28
N PRO A 100 12.54 -0.16 -3.20
CA PRO A 100 11.31 0.52 -2.84
C PRO A 100 10.32 -0.42 -2.15
N THR A 101 9.59 0.11 -1.17
CA THR A 101 8.63 -0.66 -0.38
C THR A 101 7.29 0.02 -0.50
N VAL A 102 6.24 -0.78 -0.76
CA VAL A 102 4.85 -0.33 -0.72
C VAL A 102 4.22 -0.90 0.53
N SER A 103 3.48 -0.06 1.25
CA SER A 103 2.65 -0.49 2.37
C SER A 103 1.22 0.01 2.23
N VAL A 104 0.27 -0.80 2.67
CA VAL A 104 -1.15 -0.45 2.75
C VAL A 104 -1.64 -0.78 4.14
N SER A 105 -2.13 0.22 4.86
CA SER A 105 -2.55 0.08 6.25
C SER A 105 -4.01 0.46 6.41
N GLY A 106 -4.74 -0.20 7.32
CA GLY A 106 -6.15 0.05 7.60
C GLY A 106 -7.01 -1.16 7.26
N ALA A 107 -8.12 -0.92 6.57
CA ALA A 107 -9.03 -1.93 6.04
C ALA A 107 -9.16 -1.80 4.50
N PRO A 108 -8.09 -2.00 3.73
CA PRO A 108 -8.17 -1.95 2.27
C PRO A 108 -8.98 -3.14 1.72
N PRO A 109 -9.86 -2.93 0.73
CA PRO A 109 -10.46 -4.04 -0.01
C PRO A 109 -9.37 -4.89 -0.69
N ALA A 110 -9.58 -6.22 -0.77
CA ALA A 110 -8.61 -7.12 -1.42
C ALA A 110 -8.30 -6.72 -2.87
N ALA A 111 -9.30 -6.18 -3.59
CA ALA A 111 -9.12 -5.65 -4.94
C ALA A 111 -8.13 -4.47 -4.99
N VAL A 112 -8.16 -3.57 -3.99
CA VAL A 112 -7.22 -2.45 -3.89
C VAL A 112 -5.80 -2.97 -3.64
N CYS A 113 -5.63 -3.90 -2.71
CA CYS A 113 -4.32 -4.54 -2.47
C CYS A 113 -3.78 -5.21 -3.73
N ARG A 114 -4.64 -5.90 -4.49
CA ARG A 114 -4.27 -6.54 -5.75
C ARG A 114 -3.88 -5.52 -6.81
N THR A 115 -4.68 -4.47 -7.03
CA THR A 115 -4.38 -3.42 -8.01
C THR A 115 -3.05 -2.75 -7.70
N LEU A 116 -2.83 -2.35 -6.45
CA LEU A 116 -1.58 -1.72 -6.03
C LEU A 116 -0.39 -2.67 -6.17
N HIS A 117 -0.54 -3.94 -5.79
CA HIS A 117 0.54 -4.92 -5.92
C HIS A 117 0.93 -5.14 -7.39
N LEU A 118 -0.05 -5.40 -8.27
CA LEU A 118 0.22 -5.63 -9.70
C LEU A 118 0.75 -4.37 -10.39
N GLY A 119 0.28 -3.18 -10.01
CA GLY A 119 0.73 -1.93 -10.60
C GLY A 119 2.09 -1.46 -10.11
N THR A 120 2.61 -2.03 -9.01
CA THR A 120 3.90 -1.65 -8.41
C THR A 120 4.95 -2.74 -8.49
N THR A 121 4.69 -3.81 -9.23
CA THR A 121 5.60 -4.95 -9.34
C THR A 121 5.58 -5.52 -10.75
N ASP A 122 6.60 -6.29 -11.12
CA ASP A 122 6.61 -7.10 -12.36
C ASP A 122 5.67 -8.33 -12.32
N CYS A 123 4.75 -8.40 -11.35
CA CYS A 123 3.83 -9.50 -11.21
C CYS A 123 2.80 -9.50 -12.35
N ALA A 124 2.85 -10.51 -13.22
CA ALA A 124 1.89 -10.63 -14.34
C ALA A 124 0.44 -10.87 -13.89
N GLY A 125 0.23 -11.26 -12.63
CA GLY A 125 -1.08 -11.54 -12.09
C GLY A 125 -1.02 -12.39 -10.82
N TRP A 126 -2.07 -12.27 -10.02
CA TRP A 126 -2.28 -13.17 -8.90
C TRP A 126 -2.91 -14.49 -9.37
N PRO A 127 -2.50 -15.64 -8.79
CA PRO A 127 -3.26 -16.87 -8.97
C PRO A 127 -4.67 -16.70 -8.39
N PRO A 128 -5.70 -17.39 -8.92
CA PRO A 128 -7.08 -17.22 -8.48
C PRO A 128 -7.26 -17.34 -6.95
N ALA A 129 -6.62 -18.35 -6.35
CA ALA A 129 -6.69 -18.61 -4.91
C ALA A 129 -6.06 -17.48 -4.05
N ALA A 130 -5.22 -16.61 -4.61
CA ALA A 130 -4.60 -15.54 -3.85
C ALA A 130 -5.56 -14.39 -3.56
N ALA A 131 -6.58 -14.15 -4.41
CA ALA A 131 -7.59 -13.14 -4.14
C ALA A 131 -8.45 -13.54 -2.92
N ASP A 132 -8.91 -14.79 -2.89
CA ASP A 132 -9.69 -15.34 -1.78
C ASP A 132 -8.88 -15.39 -0.48
N ALA A 133 -7.60 -15.80 -0.59
CA ALA A 133 -6.68 -15.80 0.53
C ALA A 133 -6.44 -14.37 1.07
N MET A 134 -6.36 -13.36 0.20
CA MET A 134 -6.21 -11.97 0.64
C MET A 134 -7.42 -11.48 1.42
N ALA A 135 -8.63 -11.75 0.93
CA ALA A 135 -9.86 -11.39 1.64
C ALA A 135 -9.93 -12.04 3.04
N SER A 136 -9.54 -13.32 3.12
CA SER A 136 -9.43 -14.05 4.38
C SER A 136 -8.37 -13.47 5.33
N LEU A 137 -7.27 -12.94 4.79
CA LEU A 137 -6.19 -12.34 5.58
C LEU A 137 -6.58 -10.99 6.17
N THR A 138 -7.29 -10.15 5.42
CA THR A 138 -7.66 -8.80 5.87
C THR A 138 -9.00 -8.75 6.62
N GLY A 139 -9.64 -9.90 6.87
CA GLY A 139 -10.94 -9.97 7.53
C GLY A 139 -12.08 -9.29 6.75
N ASN A 140 -11.84 -9.00 5.46
CA ASN A 140 -12.81 -8.38 4.55
C ASN A 140 -13.50 -9.48 3.74
N ASP A 141 -14.21 -10.36 4.46
CA ASP A 141 -15.18 -11.25 3.84
C ASP A 141 -16.33 -10.35 3.36
N ASP A 142 -16.43 -10.12 2.05
CA ASP A 142 -17.64 -9.55 1.44
C ASP A 142 -18.70 -10.68 1.49
N GLY A 143 -19.18 -10.94 2.70
CA GLY A 143 -20.15 -11.97 2.99
C GLY A 143 -21.45 -11.64 2.28
N THR A 144 -21.74 -12.43 1.25
CA THR A 144 -23.06 -12.58 0.61
C THR A 144 -24.24 -12.56 1.60
#